data_AF-A0A1Y4CLQ8-F1
#
_entry.id   AF-A0A1Y4CLQ8-F1
#
_cell.length_a   1.000
_cell.length_b   1.000
_cell.length_c   1.000
_cell.angle_alpha   90.00
_cell.angle_beta   90.00
_cell.angle_gamma   90.00
#
_symmetry.space_group_name_H-M   'P 1'
#
loop_
_entity.id
_entity.type
_entity.pdbx_description
1 polymer ?
#
loop_
_entity_poly.entity_id
_entity_poly.type
_entity_poly.pdbx_seq_one_letter_code
_entity_poly.pdbx_strand_id
1 'polypeptide(L)'
;MKSCKLNLRNLNNFNAISVRETTLADLLQPLTSKKIETVLDPTLLANTDIWNSIVKRPLLNCKYVLVYQVRFDKNTRRIAQDIANQIGAKVIEITAWINWKFKKNVYQCCSPEEFLGWIKYASCIVTTSFHGTAFSVIFNKPFYCVKLGKGDTRAASLLHELGLENRMIEKTSSPNFRSIDYRQATMNLADLQNKSYQYLVSSLNL
;
A
#
# COMPACT_ATOMS: atom_id res chain seq x y z
N MET A 1 13.89 11.27 29.93
CA MET A 1 12.78 11.27 28.96
C MET A 1 11.95 12.52 29.18
N LYS A 2 12.11 13.56 28.34
CA LYS A 2 11.21 14.71 28.35
C LYS A 2 9.88 14.27 27.76
N SER A 3 8.84 14.22 28.59
CA SER A 3 7.45 14.12 28.17
C SER A 3 7.19 15.23 27.15
N CYS A 4 7.04 14.84 25.88
CA CYS A 4 6.52 15.74 24.86
C CYS A 4 5.03 15.91 25.20
N LYS A 5 4.70 16.91 26.01
CA LYS A 5 3.33 17.39 26.13
C LYS A 5 2.94 17.87 24.73
N LEU A 6 2.23 17.03 23.97
CA LEU A 6 1.57 17.44 22.73
C LEU A 6 0.85 18.75 23.04
N ASN A 7 1.11 19.81 22.29
CA ASN A 7 0.43 21.09 22.49
C ASN A 7 -1.03 20.95 22.00
N LEU A 8 -1.88 20.40 22.88
CA LEU A 8 -3.29 20.03 22.65
C LEU A 8 -4.16 21.19 22.12
N ARG A 9 -3.71 22.43 22.32
CA ARG A 9 -4.44 23.65 21.92
C ARG A 9 -4.64 23.77 20.41
N ASN A 10 -3.79 23.15 19.59
CA ASN A 10 -3.81 23.39 18.15
C ASN A 10 -4.79 22.50 17.37
N LEU A 11 -5.20 21.34 17.91
CA LEU A 11 -6.16 20.47 17.20
C LEU A 11 -7.52 21.16 17.03
N ASN A 12 -7.93 22.00 17.98
CA ASN A 12 -9.20 22.70 17.90
C ASN A 12 -9.23 23.81 16.84
N ASN A 13 -8.06 24.21 16.29
CA ASN A 13 -7.97 25.22 15.23
C ASN A 13 -8.36 24.66 13.85
N PHE A 14 -8.43 23.34 13.67
CA PHE A 14 -8.87 22.73 12.42
C PHE A 14 -10.39 22.71 12.33
N ASN A 15 -10.97 23.02 11.17
CA ASN A 15 -12.41 22.88 10.95
C ASN A 15 -12.88 21.43 11.04
N ALA A 16 -12.09 20.50 10.50
CA ALA A 16 -12.34 19.07 10.51
C ALA A 16 -11.01 18.30 10.62
N ILE A 17 -11.04 17.09 11.18
CA ILE A 17 -9.87 16.24 11.38
C ILE A 17 -10.21 14.81 10.97
N SER A 18 -9.46 14.27 10.01
CA SER A 18 -9.51 12.87 9.63
C SER A 18 -8.13 12.25 9.65
N VAL A 19 -8.09 10.94 9.85
CA VAL A 19 -6.89 10.13 9.84
C VAL A 19 -7.07 8.93 8.92
N ARG A 20 -5.99 8.20 8.65
CA ARG A 20 -5.99 7.03 7.75
C ARG A 20 -5.85 5.69 8.48
N GLU A 21 -5.92 5.74 9.81
CA GLU A 21 -5.67 4.61 10.71
C GLU A 21 -6.57 4.72 11.93
N THR A 22 -7.36 3.68 12.20
CA THR A 22 -8.25 3.62 13.37
C THR A 22 -7.47 3.78 14.67
N THR A 23 -6.28 3.18 14.77
CA THR A 23 -5.41 3.31 15.95
C THR A 23 -4.99 4.76 16.21
N LEU A 24 -4.79 5.56 15.15
CA LEU A 24 -4.49 6.98 15.29
C LEU A 24 -5.74 7.78 15.64
N ALA A 25 -6.91 7.41 15.09
CA ALA A 25 -8.18 8.02 15.48
C ALA A 25 -8.43 7.80 16.98
N ASP A 26 -8.32 6.57 17.47
CA ASP A 26 -8.50 6.23 18.88
C ASP A 26 -7.51 6.97 19.79
N LEU A 27 -6.26 7.15 19.33
CA LEU A 27 -5.25 7.90 20.08
C LEU A 27 -5.58 9.39 20.17
N LEU A 28 -6.12 9.98 19.10
CA LEU A 28 -6.38 11.42 18.99
C LEU A 28 -7.78 11.82 19.48
N GLN A 29 -8.76 10.92 19.44
CA GLN A 29 -10.15 11.23 19.75
C GLN A 29 -10.34 11.78 21.18
N PRO A 30 -9.66 11.28 22.23
CA PRO A 30 -9.75 11.86 23.57
C PRO A 30 -9.17 13.28 23.69
N LEU A 31 -8.43 13.75 22.67
CA LEU A 31 -7.71 15.03 22.69
C LEU A 31 -8.52 16.19 22.09
N THR A 32 -9.71 15.92 21.53
CA THR A 32 -10.59 16.94 20.95
C THR A 32 -12.05 16.50 21.03
N SER A 33 -12.97 17.46 21.10
CA SER A 33 -14.41 17.20 20.98
C SER A 33 -14.87 17.02 19.53
N LYS A 34 -14.00 17.30 18.55
CA LYS A 34 -14.29 17.07 17.14
C LYS A 34 -14.27 15.56 16.87
N LYS A 35 -15.26 15.07 16.13
CA LYS A 35 -15.25 13.67 15.66
C LYS A 35 -14.07 13.50 14.71
N ILE A 36 -13.23 12.50 14.97
CA ILE A 36 -12.13 12.13 14.08
C ILE A 36 -12.58 10.94 13.24
N GLU A 37 -12.73 11.17 11.94
CA GLU A 37 -13.11 10.11 11.01
C GLU A 37 -11.87 9.40 10.47
N THR A 38 -11.97 8.07 10.34
CA THR A 38 -10.98 7.28 9.60
C THR A 38 -11.41 7.26 8.14
N VAL A 39 -10.56 7.78 7.25
CA VAL A 39 -10.81 7.88 5.81
C VAL A 39 -9.75 7.11 5.02
N LEU A 40 -10.10 6.79 3.79
CA LEU A 40 -9.25 6.10 2.84
C LEU A 40 -8.00 6.91 2.51
N ASP A 41 -6.89 6.22 2.25
CA ASP A 41 -5.66 6.89 1.82
C ASP A 41 -5.88 7.61 0.46
N PRO A 42 -5.37 8.84 0.25
CA PRO A 42 -5.55 9.58 -0.99
C PRO A 42 -5.15 8.82 -2.26
N THR A 43 -4.18 7.90 -2.15
CA THR A 43 -3.79 7.06 -3.29
C THR A 43 -4.93 6.17 -3.78
N LEU A 44 -5.72 5.64 -2.86
CA LEU A 44 -6.89 4.80 -3.12
C LEU A 44 -8.17 5.61 -3.34
N LEU A 45 -8.22 6.86 -2.87
CA LEU A 45 -9.35 7.76 -3.14
C LEU A 45 -9.36 8.27 -4.60
N ALA A 46 -8.17 8.48 -5.18
CA ALA A 46 -8.05 8.92 -6.56
C ALA A 46 -8.56 7.86 -7.55
N ASN A 47 -9.19 8.31 -8.64
CA ASN A 47 -9.59 7.42 -9.74
C ASN A 47 -8.34 6.77 -10.37
N THR A 48 -8.43 5.49 -10.69
CA THR A 48 -7.37 4.71 -11.35
C THR A 48 -6.88 5.36 -12.65
N ASP A 49 -7.74 6.11 -13.36
CA ASP A 49 -7.38 6.84 -14.58
C ASP A 49 -6.31 7.92 -14.36
N ILE A 50 -6.28 8.56 -13.19
CA ILE A 50 -5.22 9.49 -12.79
C ILE A 50 -3.89 8.74 -12.75
N TRP A 51 -3.86 7.55 -12.14
CA TRP A 51 -2.66 6.74 -12.10
C TRP A 51 -2.27 6.22 -13.48
N ASN A 52 -3.25 5.87 -14.32
CA ASN A 52 -3.01 5.41 -15.68
C ASN A 52 -2.34 6.45 -16.57
N SER A 53 -2.63 7.75 -16.38
CA SER A 53 -2.02 8.83 -17.16
C SER A 53 -0.60 9.19 -16.72
N ILE A 54 -0.24 8.89 -15.47
CA ILE A 54 1.09 9.19 -14.89
C ILE A 54 2.08 8.04 -15.09
N VAL A 55 1.60 6.79 -15.20
CA VAL A 55 2.47 5.60 -15.27
C VAL A 55 3.48 5.68 -16.42
N LYS A 56 4.76 5.45 -16.09
CA LYS A 56 5.83 5.20 -17.06
C LYS A 56 6.14 3.72 -17.16
N ARG A 57 5.84 3.10 -18.31
CA ARG A 57 6.07 1.66 -18.53
C ARG A 57 7.57 1.32 -18.44
N PRO A 58 7.97 0.28 -17.67
CA PRO A 58 9.36 -0.18 -17.66
C PRO A 58 9.79 -0.72 -19.02
N LEU A 59 11.03 -0.42 -19.42
CA LEU A 59 11.67 -0.99 -20.62
C LEU A 59 12.15 -2.43 -20.36
N LEU A 60 11.21 -3.34 -20.09
CA LEU A 60 11.49 -4.75 -19.79
C LEU A 60 10.52 -5.67 -20.56
N ASN A 61 11.06 -6.48 -21.46
CA ASN A 61 10.29 -7.38 -22.34
C ASN A 61 10.21 -8.81 -21.79
N CYS A 62 9.99 -8.98 -20.50
CA CYS A 62 9.77 -10.30 -19.89
C CYS A 62 8.85 -10.21 -18.68
N LYS A 63 8.23 -11.33 -18.31
CA LYS A 63 7.44 -11.43 -17.07
C LYS A 63 8.33 -11.21 -15.86
N TYR A 64 7.81 -10.50 -14.87
CA TYR A 64 8.52 -10.29 -13.62
C TYR A 64 7.60 -10.30 -12.40
N VAL A 65 8.17 -10.74 -11.28
CA VAL A 65 7.65 -10.54 -9.94
C VAL A 65 8.38 -9.34 -9.34
N LEU A 66 7.62 -8.34 -8.92
CA LEU A 66 8.16 -7.15 -8.29
C LEU A 66 8.31 -7.38 -6.79
N VAL A 67 9.49 -7.03 -6.26
CA VAL A 67 9.73 -6.87 -4.83
C VAL A 67 9.78 -5.39 -4.52
N TYR A 68 8.93 -4.93 -3.61
CA TYR A 68 9.01 -3.58 -3.07
C TYR A 68 8.92 -3.64 -1.55
N GLN A 69 9.97 -3.17 -0.88
CA GLN A 69 10.09 -3.24 0.57
C GLN A 69 10.34 -1.85 1.13
N VAL A 70 9.56 -1.47 2.14
CA VAL A 70 9.89 -0.32 3.01
C VAL A 70 10.62 -0.83 4.24
N ARG A 71 10.14 -1.95 4.81
CA ARG A 71 10.83 -2.71 5.85
C ARG A 71 11.47 -3.93 5.20
N PHE A 72 12.81 -3.99 5.25
CA PHE A 72 13.55 -5.10 4.65
C PHE A 72 13.36 -6.41 5.43
N ASP A 73 13.04 -7.49 4.72
CA ASP A 73 13.16 -8.86 5.22
C ASP A 73 13.62 -9.79 4.08
N LYS A 74 14.61 -10.64 4.38
CA LYS A 74 15.18 -11.56 3.38
C LYS A 74 14.16 -12.55 2.81
N ASN A 75 13.13 -12.89 3.57
CA ASN A 75 12.10 -13.82 3.14
C ASN A 75 11.17 -13.22 2.09
N THR A 76 11.01 -11.90 2.04
CA THR A 76 10.22 -11.25 0.98
C THR A 76 10.78 -11.59 -0.40
N ARG A 77 12.10 -11.51 -0.55
CA ARG A 77 12.77 -11.87 -1.81
C ARG A 77 12.74 -13.37 -2.09
N ARG A 78 12.85 -14.21 -1.05
CA ARG A 78 12.65 -15.67 -1.18
C ARG A 78 11.27 -15.99 -1.74
N ILE A 79 10.20 -15.46 -1.13
CA ILE A 79 8.82 -15.67 -1.58
C ILE A 79 8.64 -15.18 -3.02
N ALA A 80 9.20 -14.03 -3.37
CA ALA A 80 9.17 -13.53 -4.73
C ALA A 80 9.87 -14.45 -5.73
N GLN A 81 11.00 -15.05 -5.34
CA GLN A 81 11.71 -16.03 -6.16
C GLN A 81 10.89 -17.31 -6.34
N ASP A 82 10.27 -17.81 -5.28
CA ASP A 82 9.41 -19.00 -5.32
C ASP A 82 8.22 -18.78 -6.27
N ILE A 83 7.56 -17.63 -6.19
CA ILE A 83 6.47 -17.25 -7.12
C ILE A 83 6.98 -17.06 -8.55
N ALA A 84 8.13 -16.41 -8.71
CA ALA A 84 8.71 -16.17 -10.03
C ALA A 84 9.03 -17.48 -10.77
N ASN A 85 9.54 -18.49 -10.04
CA ASN A 85 9.79 -19.82 -10.57
C ASN A 85 8.49 -20.50 -11.04
N GLN A 86 7.40 -20.38 -10.27
CA GLN A 86 6.10 -20.99 -10.61
C GLN A 86 5.51 -20.43 -11.92
N ILE A 87 5.77 -19.15 -12.24
CA ILE A 87 5.16 -18.47 -13.40
C ILE A 87 6.15 -18.17 -14.54
N GLY A 88 7.39 -18.65 -14.44
CA GLY A 88 8.44 -18.41 -15.43
C GLY A 88 8.82 -16.93 -15.58
N ALA A 89 9.01 -16.23 -14.46
CA ALA A 89 9.28 -14.80 -14.40
C ALA A 89 10.66 -14.48 -13.78
N LYS A 90 11.14 -13.25 -13.98
CA LYS A 90 12.32 -12.71 -13.27
C LYS A 90 11.90 -12.03 -11.97
N VAL A 91 12.79 -11.96 -10.98
CA VAL A 91 12.60 -11.09 -9.82
C VAL A 91 13.24 -9.72 -10.10
N ILE A 92 12.44 -8.67 -9.96
CA ILE A 92 12.88 -7.27 -9.99
C ILE A 92 12.63 -6.66 -8.61
N GLU A 93 13.57 -5.91 -8.07
CA GLU A 93 13.42 -5.22 -6.78
C GLU A 93 13.54 -3.71 -6.95
N ILE A 94 12.62 -2.97 -6.33
CA ILE A 94 12.74 -1.52 -6.12
C ILE A 94 13.00 -1.29 -4.64
N THR A 95 14.06 -0.56 -4.32
CA THR A 95 14.42 -0.27 -2.93
C THR A 95 13.90 1.09 -2.52
N ALA A 96 13.44 1.21 -1.28
CA ALA A 96 13.08 2.49 -0.65
C ALA A 96 14.31 3.19 -0.02
N TRP A 97 15.51 2.71 -0.30
CA TRP A 97 16.77 3.21 0.23
C TRP A 97 17.88 3.10 -0.81
N ILE A 98 18.93 3.90 -0.61
CA ILE A 98 20.13 3.91 -1.45
C ILE A 98 21.16 2.94 -0.85
N ASN A 99 21.76 2.13 -1.71
CA ASN A 99 22.87 1.24 -1.43
C ASN A 99 23.99 1.48 -2.44
N TRP A 100 25.19 1.71 -1.93
CA TRP A 100 26.40 1.97 -2.72
C TRP A 100 26.77 0.81 -3.65
N LYS A 101 26.32 -0.41 -3.34
CA LYS A 101 26.52 -1.58 -4.19
C LYS A 101 25.36 -1.72 -5.17
N PHE A 102 25.65 -1.47 -6.44
CA PHE A 102 24.74 -1.80 -7.53
C PHE A 102 24.56 -3.31 -7.64
N LYS A 103 23.30 -3.75 -7.69
CA LYS A 103 22.93 -5.15 -7.88
C LYS A 103 22.07 -5.25 -9.12
N LYS A 104 22.30 -6.30 -9.93
CA LYS A 104 21.48 -6.60 -11.09
C LYS A 104 20.02 -6.74 -10.65
N ASN A 105 19.10 -6.16 -11.43
CA ASN A 105 17.65 -6.16 -11.18
C ASN A 105 17.22 -5.48 -9.87
N VAL A 106 18.04 -4.58 -9.32
CA VAL A 106 17.70 -3.77 -8.15
C VAL A 106 17.76 -2.29 -8.54
N TYR A 107 16.63 -1.61 -8.44
CA TYR A 107 16.47 -0.19 -8.80
C TYR A 107 16.28 0.64 -7.53
N GLN A 108 17.09 1.69 -7.37
CA GLN A 108 17.16 2.45 -6.10
C GLN A 108 16.63 3.89 -6.20
N CYS A 109 16.48 4.41 -7.41
CA CYS A 109 16.11 5.81 -7.68
C CYS A 109 14.96 5.88 -8.71
N CYS A 110 13.90 5.09 -8.50
CA CYS A 110 12.72 5.17 -9.37
C CYS A 110 11.96 6.47 -9.10
N SER A 111 11.55 7.16 -10.15
CA SER A 111 10.56 8.24 -10.02
C SER A 111 9.18 7.68 -9.63
N PRO A 112 8.22 8.50 -9.16
CA PRO A 112 6.85 8.05 -8.91
C PRO A 112 6.21 7.37 -10.12
N GLU A 113 6.41 7.92 -11.33
CA GLU A 113 5.90 7.37 -12.59
C GLU A 113 6.45 5.98 -12.88
N GLU A 114 7.76 5.79 -12.64
CA GLU A 114 8.44 4.50 -12.82
C GLU A 114 8.00 3.49 -11.77
N PHE A 115 7.85 3.91 -10.52
CA PHE A 115 7.33 3.08 -9.43
C PHE A 115 5.94 2.54 -9.77
N LEU A 116 5.03 3.40 -10.24
CA LEU A 116 3.70 2.99 -10.67
C LEU A 116 3.77 2.02 -11.86
N GLY A 117 4.65 2.28 -12.82
CA GLY A 117 4.87 1.38 -13.97
C GLY A 117 5.34 0.00 -13.55
N TRP A 118 6.32 -0.08 -12.66
CA TRP A 118 6.79 -1.36 -12.17
C TRP A 118 5.70 -2.17 -11.47
N ILE A 119 4.79 -1.53 -10.74
CA ILE A 119 3.64 -2.24 -10.13
C ILE A 119 2.62 -2.63 -11.21
N LYS A 120 2.18 -1.70 -12.05
CA LYS A 120 1.12 -1.90 -13.05
C LYS A 120 1.45 -3.01 -14.05
N TYR A 121 2.71 -3.16 -14.45
CA TYR A 121 3.13 -4.16 -15.44
C TYR A 121 3.69 -5.45 -14.83
N ALA A 122 3.72 -5.58 -13.50
CA ALA A 122 4.18 -6.81 -12.84
C ALA A 122 3.21 -7.96 -13.07
N SER A 123 3.75 -9.19 -13.15
CA SER A 123 2.96 -10.42 -13.14
C SER A 123 2.51 -10.81 -11.73
N CYS A 124 3.27 -10.40 -10.71
CA CYS A 124 2.91 -10.49 -9.29
C CYS A 124 3.75 -9.48 -8.49
N ILE A 125 3.25 -9.03 -7.35
CA ILE A 125 4.00 -8.18 -6.41
C ILE A 125 4.19 -8.94 -5.10
N VAL A 126 5.37 -8.86 -4.49
CA VAL A 126 5.61 -9.29 -3.11
C VAL A 126 6.17 -8.10 -2.34
N THR A 127 5.46 -7.66 -1.32
CA THR A 127 5.74 -6.37 -0.68
C THR A 127 5.59 -6.42 0.83
N THR A 128 6.30 -5.55 1.53
CA THR A 128 6.14 -5.28 2.97
C THR A 128 5.59 -3.86 3.20
N SER A 129 5.15 -3.19 2.13
CA SER A 129 4.79 -1.79 2.11
C SER A 129 3.29 -1.59 1.92
N PHE A 130 2.71 -0.66 2.69
CA PHE A 130 1.34 -0.21 2.46
C PHE A 130 1.11 0.24 1.02
N HIS A 131 1.97 1.09 0.45
CA HIS A 131 1.78 1.58 -0.92
C HIS A 131 2.02 0.50 -1.98
N GLY A 132 2.89 -0.48 -1.71
CA GLY A 132 3.01 -1.67 -2.56
C GLY A 132 1.69 -2.44 -2.63
N THR A 133 1.03 -2.61 -1.48
CA THR A 133 -0.28 -3.24 -1.37
C THR A 133 -1.38 -2.39 -2.03
N ALA A 134 -1.48 -1.10 -1.68
CA ALA A 134 -2.49 -0.19 -2.20
C ALA A 134 -2.45 -0.08 -3.73
N PHE A 135 -1.27 0.13 -4.32
CA PHE A 135 -1.15 0.18 -5.78
C PHE A 135 -1.33 -1.17 -6.47
N SER A 136 -1.07 -2.28 -5.78
CA SER A 136 -1.43 -3.61 -6.30
C SER A 136 -2.96 -3.77 -6.41
N VAL A 137 -3.70 -3.26 -5.43
CA VAL A 137 -5.18 -3.20 -5.47
C VAL A 137 -5.65 -2.25 -6.57
N ILE A 138 -5.13 -1.02 -6.63
CA ILE A 138 -5.51 0.00 -7.64
C ILE A 138 -5.36 -0.55 -9.07
N PHE A 139 -4.26 -1.28 -9.34
CA PHE A 139 -4.00 -1.83 -10.67
C PHE A 139 -4.53 -3.26 -10.86
N ASN A 140 -5.30 -3.80 -9.91
CA ASN A 140 -5.84 -5.17 -9.93
C ASN A 140 -4.76 -6.23 -10.23
N LYS A 141 -3.61 -6.14 -9.58
CA LYS A 141 -2.47 -7.06 -9.77
C LYS A 141 -2.51 -8.20 -8.76
N PRO A 142 -2.05 -9.42 -9.10
CA PRO A 142 -1.76 -10.42 -8.09
C PRO A 142 -0.66 -9.91 -7.13
N PHE A 143 -0.83 -10.05 -5.82
CA PHE A 143 0.18 -9.59 -4.85
C PHE A 143 0.18 -10.36 -3.53
N TYR A 144 1.29 -10.37 -2.82
CA TYR A 144 1.37 -10.86 -1.44
C TYR A 144 1.99 -9.78 -0.55
N CYS A 145 1.29 -9.42 0.52
CA CYS A 145 1.80 -8.55 1.57
C CYS A 145 2.44 -9.42 2.65
N VAL A 146 3.74 -9.29 2.85
CA VAL A 146 4.50 -10.07 3.83
C VAL A 146 4.42 -9.37 5.17
N LYS A 147 3.87 -10.08 6.15
CA LYS A 147 3.74 -9.62 7.54
C LYS A 147 5.08 -9.71 8.27
N LEU A 148 5.48 -8.59 8.85
CA LEU A 148 6.71 -8.38 9.61
C LEU A 148 6.45 -7.96 11.08
N GLY A 149 5.20 -7.87 11.52
CA GLY A 149 4.80 -7.62 12.90
C GLY A 149 4.29 -6.20 13.14
N LYS A 150 4.76 -5.55 14.22
CA LYS A 150 4.34 -4.18 14.56
C LYS A 150 4.68 -3.22 13.41
N GLY A 151 3.65 -2.63 12.79
CA GLY A 151 3.79 -1.71 11.64
C GLY A 151 2.96 -2.09 10.41
N ASP A 152 2.39 -3.29 10.36
CA ASP A 152 1.61 -3.76 9.21
C ASP A 152 0.12 -3.39 9.29
N THR A 153 -0.27 -2.63 10.32
CA THR A 153 -1.65 -2.29 10.69
C THR A 153 -2.43 -1.67 9.55
N ARG A 154 -1.81 -0.74 8.80
CA ARG A 154 -2.43 -0.08 7.64
C ARG A 154 -2.79 -1.06 6.54
N ALA A 155 -1.84 -1.92 6.16
CA ALA A 155 -2.05 -2.91 5.11
C ALA A 155 -3.04 -3.99 5.56
N ALA A 156 -2.95 -4.43 6.82
CA ALA A 156 -3.90 -5.39 7.38
C ALA A 156 -5.33 -4.83 7.40
N SER A 157 -5.52 -3.58 7.83
CA SER A 157 -6.83 -2.93 7.88
C SER A 157 -7.42 -2.77 6.49
N LEU A 158 -6.63 -2.27 5.53
CA LEU A 158 -7.07 -2.15 4.14
C LEU A 158 -7.50 -3.51 3.57
N LEU A 159 -6.68 -4.55 3.74
CA LEU A 159 -7.01 -5.88 3.22
C LEU A 159 -8.25 -6.46 3.88
N HIS A 160 -8.50 -6.16 5.16
CA HIS A 160 -9.72 -6.54 5.85
C HIS A 160 -10.95 -5.86 5.26
N GLU A 161 -10.92 -4.53 5.08
CA GLU A 161 -12.05 -3.79 4.50
C GLU A 161 -12.35 -4.24 3.06
N LEU A 162 -11.34 -4.70 2.31
CA LEU A 162 -11.49 -5.17 0.93
C LEU A 162 -11.82 -6.67 0.80
N GLY A 163 -11.84 -7.44 1.90
CA GLY A 163 -12.02 -8.90 1.83
C GLY A 163 -10.84 -9.64 1.17
N LEU A 164 -9.64 -9.10 1.30
CA LEU A 164 -8.38 -9.60 0.72
C LEU A 164 -7.36 -10.03 1.79
N GLU A 165 -7.82 -10.40 3.00
CA GLU A 165 -6.97 -10.77 4.13
C GLU A 165 -6.04 -11.94 3.80
N ASN A 166 -6.48 -12.84 2.92
CA ASN A 166 -5.68 -13.98 2.44
C ASN A 166 -4.44 -13.57 1.62
N ARG A 167 -4.30 -12.29 1.26
CA ARG A 167 -3.12 -11.73 0.60
C ARG A 167 -2.06 -11.25 1.61
N MET A 168 -2.39 -11.13 2.89
CA MET A 168 -1.42 -10.95 3.96
C MET A 168 -0.89 -12.32 4.39
N ILE A 169 0.42 -12.54 4.27
CA ILE A 169 1.04 -13.83 4.55
C ILE A 169 2.18 -13.69 5.56
N GLU A 170 2.46 -14.77 6.30
CA GLU A 170 3.61 -14.82 7.19
C GLU A 170 4.92 -14.93 6.38
N LYS A 171 6.00 -14.34 6.87
CA LYS A 171 7.31 -14.39 6.20
C LYS A 171 7.88 -15.81 6.04
N THR A 172 7.40 -16.76 6.82
CA THR A 172 7.76 -18.18 6.76
C THR A 172 6.93 -18.97 5.74
N SER A 173 5.90 -18.37 5.13
CA SER A 173 5.02 -19.03 4.17
C SER A 173 5.71 -19.27 2.82
N SER A 174 5.22 -20.27 2.09
CA SER A 174 5.59 -20.56 0.70
C SER A 174 4.31 -20.70 -0.14
N PRO A 175 3.67 -19.57 -0.48
CA PRO A 175 2.39 -19.61 -1.18
C PRO A 175 2.53 -20.12 -2.61
N ASN A 176 1.51 -20.83 -3.09
CA ASN A 176 1.31 -21.05 -4.51
C ASN A 176 0.76 -19.77 -5.14
N PHE A 177 1.23 -19.44 -6.34
CA PHE A 177 0.74 -18.32 -7.14
C PHE A 177 -0.76 -18.47 -7.38
N ARG A 178 -1.50 -17.41 -7.07
CA ARG A 178 -2.94 -17.30 -7.32
C ARG A 178 -3.27 -15.91 -7.82
N SER A 179 -4.06 -15.84 -8.89
CA SER A 179 -4.76 -14.63 -9.29
C SER A 179 -5.76 -14.21 -8.21
N ILE A 180 -6.30 -12.99 -8.35
CA ILE A 180 -7.28 -12.42 -7.44
C ILE A 180 -8.51 -12.08 -8.27
N ASP A 181 -9.69 -12.51 -7.81
CA ASP A 181 -10.96 -11.99 -8.29
C ASP A 181 -11.26 -10.68 -7.54
N TYR A 182 -11.12 -9.56 -8.24
CA TYR A 182 -11.28 -8.24 -7.65
C TYR A 182 -12.74 -7.77 -7.56
N ARG A 183 -13.74 -8.53 -8.02
CA ARG A 183 -15.14 -8.07 -8.04
C ARG A 183 -15.62 -7.56 -6.67
N GLN A 184 -15.45 -8.36 -5.61
CA GLN A 184 -15.85 -7.94 -4.27
C GLN A 184 -14.98 -6.79 -3.73
N ALA A 185 -13.66 -6.87 -3.91
CA ALA A 185 -12.74 -5.85 -3.45
C ALA A 185 -12.99 -4.49 -4.13
N THR A 186 -13.36 -4.47 -5.42
CA THR A 186 -13.71 -3.26 -6.15
C THR A 186 -15.00 -2.63 -5.62
N MET A 187 -16.03 -3.43 -5.30
CA MET A 187 -17.25 -2.92 -4.68
C MET A 187 -16.96 -2.32 -3.30
N ASN A 188 -16.23 -3.05 -2.45
CA ASN A 188 -15.86 -2.56 -1.12
C ASN A 188 -15.02 -1.27 -1.21
N LEU A 189 -14.07 -1.21 -2.15
CA LEU A 189 -13.26 -0.02 -2.36
C LEU A 189 -14.12 1.19 -2.77
N ALA A 190 -15.10 1.00 -3.67
CA ALA A 190 -16.01 2.06 -4.09
C ALA A 190 -16.83 2.62 -2.90
N ASP A 191 -17.28 1.77 -1.99
CA ASP A 191 -17.98 2.20 -0.77
C ASP A 191 -17.08 3.02 0.15
N LEU A 192 -15.82 2.59 0.34
CA LEU A 192 -14.82 3.32 1.13
C LEU A 192 -14.45 4.67 0.49
N GLN A 193 -14.33 4.70 -0.84
CA GLN A 193 -14.10 5.92 -1.62
C GLN A 193 -15.26 6.88 -1.44
N ASN A 194 -16.52 6.43 -1.57
CA ASN A 194 -17.69 7.27 -1.38
C ASN A 194 -17.73 7.85 0.04
N LYS A 195 -17.55 7.02 1.08
CA LYS A 195 -17.49 7.50 2.47
C LYS A 195 -16.43 8.58 2.68
N SER A 196 -15.24 8.37 2.13
CA SER A 196 -14.12 9.32 2.26
C SER A 196 -14.35 10.61 1.45
N TYR A 197 -14.97 10.49 0.28
CA TYR A 197 -15.34 11.63 -0.55
C TYR A 197 -16.42 12.49 0.13
N GLN A 198 -17.47 11.87 0.67
CA GLN A 198 -18.52 12.59 1.42
C GLN A 198 -17.92 13.35 2.60
N TYR A 199 -16.97 12.74 3.32
CA TYR A 199 -16.25 13.43 4.39
C TYR A 199 -15.49 14.67 3.89
N LEU A 200 -14.82 14.60 2.74
CA LEU A 200 -14.12 15.76 2.16
C LEU A 200 -15.10 16.87 1.79
N VAL A 201 -16.20 16.53 1.10
CA VAL A 201 -17.24 17.49 0.70
C VAL A 201 -17.80 18.20 1.93
N SER A 202 -18.19 17.46 2.97
CA SER A 202 -18.72 18.04 4.20
C SER A 202 -17.69 18.88 4.97
N SER A 203 -16.41 18.47 4.93
CA SER A 203 -15.34 19.15 5.68
C SER A 203 -14.86 20.43 5.01
N LEU A 204 -14.98 20.50 3.68
CA LEU A 204 -14.49 21.62 2.86
C LEU A 204 -15.61 22.55 2.39
N ASN A 205 -16.88 22.23 2.68
CA ASN A 205 -18.07 22.94 2.19
C ASN A 205 -18.07 23.06 0.65
N LEU A 206 -17.78 21.95 -0.04
CA LEU A 206 -17.77 21.85 -1.51
C LEU A 206 -19.14 21.45 -2.08
#